data_AF-A0A285BNX9-F1
#
_entry.id   AF-A0A285BNX9-F1
#
_cell.length_a   1.000
_cell.length_b   1.000
_cell.length_c   1.000
_cell.angle_alpha   90.00
_cell.angle_beta   90.00
_cell.angle_gamma   90.00
#
_symmetry.space_group_name_H-M   'P 1'
#
loop_
_entity.id
_entity.type
_entity.pdbx_description
1 polymer ?
#
loop_
_entity_poly.entity_id
_entity_poly.type
_entity_poly.pdbx_seq_one_letter_code
_entity_poly.pdbx_strand_id
1 'polypeptide(L)'
;MRLLHTSDWHLGRAFHRVNMLGAQAEFIGHLVSTVREHAVDAVVVSGDVYDRAVPPLAAVELFDDALHRLADLGVPTVMISGNHDSARRLGVGAGLIDRAGIHLRTEPAACGTPVVLQDAFGDVAFYGLPYLEPALVKDEFGVEKPGHEAVLAAAMDRVRADLATRARGTRSVVLAHAFVTGGEASDSERDITVGGVAAVPSGVFDGVDYAALGHLHGCQTITERVRYSGSPLPYSFSEADHRKTMWLVDLDAEGAVTAERVDCPVPRALARLRGTLEELLADPGLARHEEAWVEATLTDAVRPADPMARLTERFPHTLSLVFDPERAPDDPEVSYAKRLAGRSDQEIAEDFVAHVRGAGPDMDEQGVLRDAFDAVRADEAVKEVAR
;
A
#
# COMPACT_ATOMS: atom_id res chain seq x y z
N MET A 1 -23.90 -6.18 -16.58
CA MET A 1 -23.36 -4.98 -15.93
C MET A 1 -21.85 -4.92 -16.08
N ARG A 2 -21.32 -3.79 -16.54
CA ARG A 2 -19.89 -3.50 -16.65
C ARG A 2 -19.41 -2.67 -15.47
N LEU A 3 -18.40 -3.16 -14.77
CA LEU A 3 -17.82 -2.54 -13.58
C LEU A 3 -16.39 -2.06 -13.86
N LEU A 4 -16.00 -0.95 -13.25
CA LEU A 4 -14.59 -0.57 -13.12
C LEU A 4 -14.16 -0.69 -11.66
N HIS A 5 -13.24 -1.60 -11.38
CA HIS A 5 -12.75 -1.90 -10.05
C HIS A 5 -11.32 -1.37 -9.84
N THR A 6 -11.19 -0.50 -8.83
CA THR A 6 -9.94 0.10 -8.35
C THR A 6 -9.89 0.09 -6.82
N SER A 7 -8.73 0.32 -6.21
CA SER A 7 -8.52 0.39 -4.76
C SER A 7 -7.20 1.08 -4.45
N ASP A 8 -6.88 1.27 -3.16
CA ASP A 8 -5.54 1.62 -2.67
C ASP A 8 -4.97 2.88 -3.32
N TRP A 9 -5.82 3.91 -3.43
CA TRP A 9 -5.46 5.20 -4.03
C TRP A 9 -4.40 5.92 -3.21
N HIS A 10 -4.47 5.80 -1.87
CA HIS A 10 -3.58 6.45 -0.92
C HIS A 10 -3.34 7.94 -1.22
N LEU A 11 -4.41 8.71 -1.45
CA LEU A 11 -4.31 10.14 -1.75
C LEU A 11 -3.49 10.85 -0.67
N GLY A 12 -2.49 11.62 -1.11
CA GLY A 12 -1.54 12.32 -0.24
C GLY A 12 -0.28 11.52 0.15
N ARG A 13 -0.15 10.25 -0.25
CA ARG A 13 1.10 9.49 -0.08
C ARG A 13 2.21 10.11 -0.93
N ALA A 14 3.41 10.19 -0.37
CA ALA A 14 4.63 10.50 -1.11
C ALA A 14 5.37 9.20 -1.44
N PHE A 15 6.15 9.19 -2.53
CA PHE A 15 7.07 8.10 -2.83
C PHE A 15 8.50 8.57 -2.57
N HIS A 16 9.08 8.11 -1.45
CA HIS A 16 10.28 8.69 -0.87
C HIS A 16 10.16 10.22 -0.70
N ARG A 17 10.91 11.00 -1.47
CA ARG A 17 10.90 12.47 -1.44
C ARG A 17 10.06 13.08 -2.57
N VAL A 18 9.45 12.25 -3.41
CA VAL A 18 8.64 12.68 -4.55
C VAL A 18 7.19 12.86 -4.09
N ASN A 19 6.65 14.06 -4.34
CA ASN A 19 5.24 14.33 -4.16
C ASN A 19 4.44 13.64 -5.28
N MET A 20 3.51 12.76 -4.91
CA MET A 20 2.70 11.99 -5.87
C MET A 20 1.36 12.64 -6.20
N LEU A 21 0.97 13.76 -5.56
CA LEU A 21 -0.36 14.36 -5.74
C LEU A 21 -0.67 14.68 -7.22
N GLY A 22 0.32 15.13 -8.00
CA GLY A 22 0.14 15.37 -9.44
C GLY A 22 -0.20 14.08 -10.20
N ALA A 23 0.55 13.01 -9.97
CA ALA A 23 0.29 11.70 -10.57
C ALA A 23 -1.04 11.10 -10.10
N GLN A 24 -1.41 11.32 -8.84
CA GLN A 24 -2.71 10.92 -8.29
C GLN A 24 -3.85 11.67 -9.00
N ALA A 25 -3.71 12.97 -9.26
CA ALA A 25 -4.69 13.74 -10.02
C ALA A 25 -4.81 13.29 -11.48
N GLU A 26 -3.69 12.95 -12.12
CA GLU A 26 -3.68 12.34 -13.45
C GLU A 26 -4.42 10.99 -13.46
N PHE A 27 -4.19 10.14 -12.44
CA PHE A 27 -4.93 8.90 -12.28
C PHE A 27 -6.45 9.14 -12.12
N ILE A 28 -6.88 10.08 -11.28
CA ILE A 28 -8.31 10.42 -11.15
C ILE A 28 -8.88 10.87 -12.51
N GLY A 29 -8.11 11.63 -13.29
CA GLY A 29 -8.51 12.00 -14.64
C GLY A 29 -8.62 10.83 -15.61
N HIS A 30 -7.69 9.89 -15.53
CA HIS A 30 -7.73 8.65 -16.28
C HIS A 30 -8.93 7.78 -15.87
N LEU A 31 -9.20 7.60 -14.57
CA LEU A 31 -10.36 6.88 -14.04
C LEU A 31 -11.67 7.40 -14.67
N VAL A 32 -11.89 8.72 -14.60
CA VAL A 32 -13.08 9.37 -15.15
C VAL A 32 -13.20 9.18 -16.67
N SER A 33 -12.07 9.23 -17.39
CA SER A 33 -12.03 9.03 -18.84
C SER A 33 -12.35 7.58 -19.21
N THR A 34 -11.74 6.62 -18.51
CA THR A 34 -11.97 5.18 -18.69
C THR A 34 -13.43 4.80 -18.44
N VAL A 35 -14.08 5.37 -17.42
CA VAL A 35 -15.53 5.16 -17.18
C VAL A 35 -16.36 5.56 -18.39
N ARG A 36 -16.05 6.70 -19.02
CA ARG A 36 -16.75 7.19 -20.21
C ARG A 36 -16.45 6.33 -21.44
N GLU A 37 -15.17 6.08 -21.70
CA GLU A 37 -14.69 5.37 -22.89
C GLU A 37 -15.19 3.93 -22.96
N HIS A 38 -15.24 3.25 -21.82
CA HIS A 38 -15.67 1.85 -21.74
C HIS A 38 -17.16 1.67 -21.43
N ALA A 39 -17.91 2.77 -21.32
CA ALA A 39 -19.34 2.79 -20.95
C ALA A 39 -19.59 1.95 -19.69
N VAL A 40 -18.86 2.27 -18.61
CA VAL A 40 -18.96 1.57 -17.33
C VAL A 40 -20.31 1.89 -16.67
N ASP A 41 -20.98 0.86 -16.17
CA ASP A 41 -22.28 0.97 -15.50
C ASP A 41 -22.13 1.30 -14.01
N ALA A 42 -21.03 0.87 -13.36
CA ALA A 42 -20.73 1.20 -11.97
C ALA A 42 -19.22 1.17 -11.67
N VAL A 43 -18.77 2.08 -10.80
CA VAL A 43 -17.39 2.11 -10.29
C VAL A 43 -17.35 1.51 -8.89
N VAL A 44 -16.36 0.68 -8.58
CA VAL A 44 -16.13 0.13 -7.24
C VAL A 44 -14.73 0.48 -6.74
N VAL A 45 -14.66 1.09 -5.55
CA VAL A 45 -13.41 1.53 -4.91
C VAL A 45 -13.22 0.79 -3.59
N SER A 46 -12.36 -0.22 -3.59
CA SER A 46 -12.21 -1.19 -2.48
C SER A 46 -11.24 -0.76 -1.37
N GLY A 47 -11.34 0.49 -0.94
CA GLY A 47 -10.65 0.99 0.26
C GLY A 47 -9.31 1.68 0.00
N ASP A 48 -8.73 2.17 1.09
CA ASP A 48 -7.52 3.00 1.14
C ASP A 48 -7.57 4.19 0.20
N VAL A 49 -8.62 4.99 0.35
CA VAL A 49 -8.80 6.26 -0.36
C VAL A 49 -7.69 7.23 0.02
N TYR A 50 -7.42 7.38 1.32
CA TYR A 50 -6.36 8.23 1.84
C TYR A 50 -5.16 7.43 2.33
N ASP A 51 -3.97 8.03 2.29
CA ASP A 51 -2.76 7.44 2.89
C ASP A 51 -2.85 7.34 4.43
N ARG A 52 -3.65 8.20 5.07
CA ARG A 52 -3.68 8.33 6.53
C ARG A 52 -5.07 8.70 7.02
N ALA A 53 -5.38 8.27 8.23
CA ALA A 53 -6.64 8.56 8.92
C ALA A 53 -6.92 10.07 9.09
N VAL A 54 -5.85 10.88 9.16
CA VAL A 54 -5.90 12.34 9.09
C VAL A 54 -5.13 12.78 7.84
N PRO A 55 -5.79 12.93 6.69
CA PRO A 55 -5.13 13.30 5.45
C PRO A 55 -4.71 14.78 5.43
N PRO A 56 -3.68 15.15 4.65
CA PRO A 56 -3.35 16.55 4.39
C PRO A 56 -4.45 17.22 3.56
N LEU A 57 -4.58 18.55 3.66
CA LEU A 57 -5.64 19.32 2.98
C LEU A 57 -5.65 19.07 1.46
N ALA A 58 -4.50 19.06 0.81
CA ALA A 58 -4.41 18.83 -0.63
C ALA A 58 -4.95 17.45 -1.07
N ALA A 59 -4.86 16.43 -0.21
CA ALA A 59 -5.45 15.13 -0.51
C ALA A 59 -6.98 15.15 -0.36
N VAL A 60 -7.50 15.91 0.62
CA VAL A 60 -8.95 16.14 0.79
C VAL A 60 -9.51 16.91 -0.40
N GLU A 61 -8.82 17.94 -0.87
CA GLU A 61 -9.21 18.71 -2.06
C GLU A 61 -9.21 17.84 -3.32
N LEU A 62 -8.21 16.96 -3.49
CA LEU A 62 -8.18 16.03 -4.60
C LEU A 62 -9.30 14.97 -4.54
N PHE A 63 -9.62 14.48 -3.34
CA PHE A 63 -10.75 13.58 -3.17
C PHE A 63 -12.09 14.27 -3.46
N ASP A 64 -12.25 15.53 -3.04
CA ASP A 64 -13.42 16.34 -3.35
C ASP A 64 -13.59 16.55 -4.87
N ASP A 65 -12.51 16.84 -5.61
CA ASP A 65 -12.51 16.88 -7.08
C ASP A 65 -12.94 15.53 -7.67
N ALA A 66 -12.39 14.42 -7.16
CA ALA A 66 -12.75 13.08 -7.61
C ALA A 66 -14.25 12.78 -7.41
N LEU A 67 -14.81 13.12 -6.24
CA LEU A 67 -16.24 12.95 -5.95
C LEU A 67 -17.12 13.75 -6.92
N HIS A 68 -16.80 15.03 -7.15
CA HIS A 68 -17.55 15.86 -8.08
C HIS A 68 -17.51 15.29 -9.51
N ARG A 69 -16.32 14.92 -9.99
CA ARG A 69 -16.14 14.41 -11.34
C ARG A 69 -16.79 13.05 -11.55
N LEU A 70 -16.78 12.18 -10.55
CA LEU A 70 -17.48 10.89 -10.59
C LEU A 70 -19.00 11.10 -10.56
N ALA A 71 -19.51 12.01 -9.72
CA ALA A 71 -20.93 12.33 -9.68
C ALA A 71 -21.44 12.91 -11.01
N ASP A 72 -20.64 13.76 -11.66
CA ASP A 72 -20.94 14.36 -12.97
C ASP A 72 -21.04 13.32 -14.11
N LEU A 73 -20.51 12.12 -13.92
CA LEU A 73 -20.68 11.02 -14.89
C LEU A 73 -22.11 10.48 -14.89
N GLY A 74 -22.86 10.65 -13.80
CA GLY A 74 -24.13 9.96 -13.59
C GLY A 74 -23.99 8.44 -13.47
N VAL A 75 -22.77 7.94 -13.28
CA VAL A 75 -22.45 6.52 -13.09
C VAL A 75 -22.33 6.23 -11.59
N PRO A 76 -23.13 5.31 -11.02
CA PRO A 76 -23.04 4.97 -9.61
C PRO A 76 -21.63 4.53 -9.21
N THR A 77 -21.13 5.07 -8.10
CA THR A 77 -19.83 4.67 -7.53
C THR A 77 -20.05 4.12 -6.13
N VAL A 78 -19.54 2.93 -5.81
CA VAL A 78 -19.57 2.36 -4.46
C VAL A 78 -18.14 2.37 -3.90
N MET A 79 -17.96 2.92 -2.70
CA MET A 79 -16.65 3.07 -2.07
C MET A 79 -16.69 2.57 -0.64
N ILE A 80 -15.65 1.86 -0.21
CA ILE A 80 -15.45 1.47 1.19
C ILE A 80 -14.21 2.16 1.77
N SER A 81 -14.07 2.17 3.09
CA SER A 81 -12.83 2.59 3.76
C SER A 81 -11.87 1.40 3.91
N GLY A 82 -10.56 1.62 3.70
CA GLY A 82 -9.53 0.63 4.01
C GLY A 82 -8.94 0.81 5.42
N ASN A 83 -7.79 0.19 5.69
CA ASN A 83 -7.12 0.23 6.99
C ASN A 83 -6.28 1.51 7.22
N HIS A 84 -5.99 2.28 6.17
CA HIS A 84 -5.37 3.60 6.30
C HIS A 84 -6.40 4.70 6.57
N ASP A 85 -7.63 4.52 6.09
CA ASP A 85 -8.71 5.48 6.22
C ASP A 85 -9.24 5.58 7.66
N SER A 86 -9.80 6.74 8.00
CA SER A 86 -10.72 6.83 9.13
C SER A 86 -12.14 6.63 8.60
N ALA A 87 -12.72 5.44 8.84
CA ALA A 87 -14.09 5.11 8.43
C ALA A 87 -15.11 6.20 8.79
N ARG A 88 -15.02 6.74 10.01
CA ARG A 88 -15.90 7.83 10.46
C ARG A 88 -15.70 9.14 9.70
N ARG A 89 -14.46 9.51 9.37
CA ARG A 89 -14.17 10.77 8.65
C ARG A 89 -14.53 10.65 7.18
N LEU A 90 -14.21 9.52 6.55
CA LEU A 90 -14.57 9.24 5.16
C LEU A 90 -16.08 9.21 4.99
N GLY A 91 -16.83 8.62 5.94
CA GLY A 91 -18.28 8.56 5.91
C GLY A 91 -19.02 9.87 6.24
N VAL A 92 -18.32 10.97 6.55
CA VAL A 92 -18.99 12.26 6.81
C VAL A 92 -19.73 12.70 5.56
N GLY A 93 -21.04 12.95 5.71
CA GLY A 93 -21.88 13.38 4.60
C GLY A 93 -22.30 12.25 3.66
N ALA A 94 -22.00 10.98 3.95
CA ALA A 94 -22.36 9.83 3.11
C ALA A 94 -23.83 9.85 2.67
N GLY A 95 -24.78 10.11 3.59
CA GLY A 95 -26.20 10.17 3.24
C GLY A 95 -26.61 11.31 2.28
N LEU A 96 -25.83 12.40 2.22
CA LEU A 96 -26.02 13.46 1.22
C LEU A 96 -25.33 13.10 -0.10
N ILE A 97 -24.11 12.58 -0.03
CA ILE A 97 -23.28 12.14 -1.16
C ILE A 97 -23.95 10.99 -1.93
N ASP A 98 -24.64 10.09 -1.22
CA ASP A 98 -25.47 9.00 -1.77
C ASP A 98 -26.53 9.53 -2.76
N ARG A 99 -27.04 10.75 -2.57
CA ARG A 99 -28.04 11.36 -3.48
C ARG A 99 -27.42 11.81 -4.81
N ALA A 100 -26.11 11.95 -4.87
CA ALA A 100 -25.35 12.25 -6.08
C ALA A 100 -24.87 10.98 -6.80
N GLY A 101 -25.31 9.79 -6.37
CA GLY A 101 -24.90 8.50 -6.97
C GLY A 101 -23.54 7.99 -6.48
N ILE A 102 -22.96 8.60 -5.44
CA ILE A 102 -21.72 8.13 -4.83
C ILE A 102 -22.06 7.52 -3.46
N HIS A 103 -21.80 6.22 -3.30
CA HIS A 103 -22.22 5.43 -2.16
C HIS A 103 -21.03 5.09 -1.26
N LEU A 104 -20.85 5.87 -0.20
CA LEU A 104 -19.80 5.61 0.79
C LEU A 104 -20.33 4.58 1.81
N ARG A 105 -19.66 3.43 1.89
CA ARG A 105 -20.01 2.29 2.76
C ARG A 105 -18.91 2.04 3.77
N THR A 106 -18.89 2.89 4.80
CA THR A 106 -17.85 2.94 5.82
C THR A 106 -18.29 2.40 7.19
N GLU A 107 -19.55 2.02 7.33
CA GLU A 107 -20.13 1.57 8.61
C GLU A 107 -20.15 0.03 8.67
N PRO A 108 -19.43 -0.61 9.62
CA PRO A 108 -19.43 -2.07 9.77
C PRO A 108 -20.84 -2.66 9.98
N ALA A 109 -21.72 -1.93 10.66
CA ALA A 109 -23.08 -2.38 10.92
C ALA A 109 -23.91 -2.54 9.64
N ALA A 110 -23.55 -1.81 8.58
CA ALA A 110 -24.23 -1.79 7.30
C ALA A 110 -23.76 -2.88 6.31
N CYS A 111 -22.83 -3.77 6.70
CA CYS A 111 -22.30 -4.82 5.81
C CYS A 111 -23.36 -5.71 5.14
N GLY A 112 -24.54 -5.89 5.77
CA GLY A 112 -25.67 -6.63 5.18
C GLY A 112 -26.65 -5.78 4.36
N THR A 113 -26.40 -4.47 4.19
CA THR A 113 -27.29 -3.52 3.49
C THR A 113 -26.64 -3.05 2.19
N PRO A 114 -27.06 -3.58 1.03
CA PRO A 114 -26.41 -3.26 -0.22
C PRO A 114 -26.92 -1.96 -0.84
N VAL A 115 -26.11 -1.40 -1.74
CA VAL A 115 -26.61 -0.53 -2.82
C VAL A 115 -27.19 -1.44 -3.90
N VAL A 116 -28.45 -1.23 -4.27
CA VAL A 116 -29.09 -2.01 -5.34
C VAL A 116 -29.08 -1.18 -6.61
N LEU A 117 -28.35 -1.65 -7.61
CA LEU A 117 -28.34 -1.08 -8.96
C LEU A 117 -29.12 -2.00 -9.90
N GLN A 118 -29.59 -1.47 -11.02
CA GLN A 118 -30.34 -2.23 -12.02
C GLN A 118 -29.66 -2.13 -13.37
N ASP A 119 -29.55 -3.26 -14.07
CA ASP A 119 -29.23 -3.30 -15.49
C ASP A 119 -30.37 -3.99 -16.29
N ALA A 120 -30.11 -4.29 -17.57
CA ALA A 120 -31.08 -4.97 -18.43
C ALA A 120 -31.50 -6.37 -17.96
N PHE A 121 -30.75 -7.00 -17.05
CA PHE A 121 -30.99 -8.35 -16.53
C PHE A 121 -31.57 -8.34 -15.10
N GLY A 122 -31.78 -7.15 -14.51
CA GLY A 122 -32.41 -6.96 -13.20
C GLY A 122 -31.47 -6.41 -12.15
N ASP A 123 -31.77 -6.70 -10.88
CA ASP A 123 -31.05 -6.14 -9.74
C ASP A 123 -29.63 -6.73 -9.61
N VAL A 124 -28.70 -5.88 -9.21
CA VAL A 124 -27.35 -6.21 -8.76
C VAL A 124 -27.13 -5.56 -7.40
N ALA A 125 -26.86 -6.37 -6.38
CA ALA A 125 -26.64 -5.92 -5.01
C ALA A 125 -25.15 -5.74 -4.72
N PHE A 126 -24.75 -4.51 -4.37
CA PHE A 126 -23.38 -4.14 -4.02
C PHE A 126 -23.25 -4.00 -2.50
N TYR A 127 -22.51 -4.90 -1.88
CA TYR A 127 -22.24 -4.90 -0.44
C TYR A 127 -20.87 -4.29 -0.19
N GLY A 128 -20.83 -3.22 0.61
CA GLY A 128 -19.58 -2.61 1.03
C GLY A 128 -19.15 -3.14 2.40
N LEU A 129 -18.04 -3.85 2.45
CA LEU A 129 -17.39 -4.30 3.67
C LEU A 129 -16.15 -3.41 3.90
N PRO A 130 -16.25 -2.33 4.71
CA PRO A 130 -15.08 -1.54 5.06
C PRO A 130 -14.05 -2.41 5.80
N TYR A 131 -12.80 -1.94 5.92
CA TYR A 131 -11.81 -2.64 6.73
C TYR A 131 -12.35 -2.91 8.15
N LEU A 132 -12.49 -4.19 8.47
CA LEU A 132 -13.08 -4.68 9.71
C LEU A 132 -11.99 -4.97 10.72
N GLU A 133 -11.48 -3.94 11.40
CA GLU A 133 -10.49 -4.10 12.46
C GLU A 133 -11.04 -5.01 13.59
N PRO A 134 -10.54 -6.25 13.75
CA PRO A 134 -11.20 -7.24 14.59
C PRO A 134 -11.39 -6.79 16.03
N ALA A 135 -10.41 -6.07 16.59
CA ALA A 135 -10.49 -5.57 17.95
C ALA A 135 -11.62 -4.55 18.17
N LEU A 136 -11.99 -3.79 17.12
CA LEU A 136 -13.00 -2.74 17.18
C LEU A 136 -14.40 -3.25 16.86
N VAL A 137 -14.52 -4.32 16.06
CA VAL A 137 -15.83 -4.76 15.55
C VAL A 137 -16.31 -6.10 16.11
N LYS A 138 -15.49 -6.83 16.88
CA LYS A 138 -15.84 -8.16 17.41
C LYS A 138 -17.20 -8.22 18.12
N ASP A 139 -17.55 -7.21 18.92
CA ASP A 139 -18.78 -7.20 19.70
C ASP A 139 -19.98 -6.95 18.79
N GLU A 140 -19.80 -6.11 17.76
CA GLU A 140 -20.83 -5.83 16.76
C GLU A 140 -21.15 -7.07 15.92
N PHE A 141 -20.14 -7.87 15.59
CA PHE A 141 -20.30 -9.12 14.83
C PHE A 141 -20.52 -10.36 15.71
N GLY A 142 -20.54 -10.21 17.04
CA GLY A 142 -20.75 -11.33 17.97
C GLY A 142 -19.63 -12.38 17.94
N VAL A 143 -18.40 -11.96 17.64
CA VAL A 143 -17.23 -12.84 17.51
C VAL A 143 -16.47 -12.90 18.84
N GLU A 144 -16.38 -14.08 19.45
CA GLU A 144 -15.68 -14.26 20.74
C GLU A 144 -14.17 -14.11 20.64
N LYS A 145 -13.57 -14.68 19.58
CA LYS A 145 -12.12 -14.62 19.32
C LYS A 145 -11.84 -13.68 18.15
N PRO A 146 -11.33 -12.46 18.40
CA PRO A 146 -11.10 -11.50 17.35
C PRO A 146 -10.03 -12.02 16.38
N GLY A 147 -10.37 -12.06 15.10
CA GLY A 147 -9.48 -12.39 14.00
C GLY A 147 -10.12 -11.98 12.68
N HIS A 148 -9.30 -11.64 11.69
CA HIS A 148 -9.75 -11.13 10.38
C HIS A 148 -10.71 -12.09 9.69
N GLU A 149 -10.40 -13.39 9.67
CA GLU A 149 -11.28 -14.41 9.09
C GLU A 149 -12.65 -14.43 9.79
N ALA A 150 -12.67 -14.44 11.12
CA ALA A 150 -13.90 -14.57 11.88
C ALA A 150 -14.85 -13.37 11.70
N VAL A 151 -14.31 -12.15 11.70
CA VAL A 151 -15.15 -10.95 11.50
C VAL A 151 -15.62 -10.81 10.05
N LEU A 152 -14.77 -11.15 9.08
CA LEU A 152 -15.16 -11.09 7.67
C LEU A 152 -16.15 -12.21 7.31
N ALA A 153 -16.02 -13.40 7.89
CA ALA A 153 -17.00 -14.48 7.75
C ALA A 153 -18.37 -14.06 8.31
N ALA A 154 -18.40 -13.45 9.51
CA ALA A 154 -19.64 -12.94 10.11
C ALA A 154 -20.27 -11.81 9.27
N ALA A 155 -19.46 -10.95 8.65
CA ALA A 155 -19.95 -9.94 7.71
C ALA A 155 -20.54 -10.57 6.45
N MET A 156 -19.86 -11.57 5.87
CA MET A 156 -20.36 -12.31 4.72
C MET A 156 -21.62 -13.14 5.04
N ASP A 157 -21.81 -13.59 6.28
CA ASP A 157 -23.06 -14.21 6.71
C ASP A 157 -24.23 -13.23 6.65
N ARG A 158 -24.02 -11.96 7.03
CA ARG A 158 -25.03 -10.90 6.85
C ARG A 158 -25.34 -10.64 5.37
N VAL A 159 -24.30 -10.62 4.52
CA VAL A 159 -24.44 -10.49 3.06
C VAL A 159 -25.32 -11.62 2.52
N ARG A 160 -24.96 -12.88 2.82
CA ARG A 160 -25.71 -14.07 2.38
C ARG A 160 -27.14 -14.09 2.92
N ALA A 161 -27.36 -13.66 4.17
CA ALA A 161 -28.69 -13.59 4.76
C ALA A 161 -29.58 -12.58 4.04
N ASP A 162 -29.08 -11.39 3.70
CA ASP A 162 -29.83 -10.42 2.91
C ASP A 162 -30.09 -10.94 1.49
N LEU A 163 -29.07 -11.45 0.80
CA LEU A 163 -29.19 -12.05 -0.53
C LEU A 163 -30.26 -13.15 -0.62
N ALA A 164 -30.36 -14.00 0.41
CA ALA A 164 -31.37 -15.07 0.48
C ALA A 164 -32.82 -14.56 0.51
N THR A 165 -33.05 -13.30 0.90
CA THR A 165 -34.37 -12.67 0.90
C THR A 165 -34.72 -11.97 -0.42
N ARG A 166 -33.75 -11.81 -1.32
CA ARG A 166 -33.92 -11.09 -2.59
C ARG A 166 -34.55 -11.97 -3.66
N ALA A 167 -34.97 -11.32 -4.75
CA ALA A 167 -35.50 -12.04 -5.91
C ALA A 167 -34.48 -13.05 -6.43
N ARG A 168 -34.94 -14.24 -6.80
CA ARG A 168 -34.08 -15.29 -7.34
C ARG A 168 -33.37 -14.79 -8.60
N GLY A 169 -32.05 -14.94 -8.66
CA GLY A 169 -31.23 -14.43 -9.76
C GLY A 169 -30.72 -12.99 -9.55
N THR A 170 -30.95 -12.37 -8.38
CA THR A 170 -30.26 -11.14 -8.02
C THR A 170 -28.76 -11.41 -7.98
N ARG A 171 -28.00 -10.68 -8.78
CA ARG A 171 -26.54 -10.80 -8.83
C ARG A 171 -25.90 -9.97 -7.72
N SER A 172 -24.66 -10.26 -7.38
CA SER A 172 -24.02 -9.73 -6.18
C SER A 172 -22.55 -9.39 -6.38
N VAL A 173 -22.18 -8.21 -5.87
CA VAL A 173 -20.81 -7.71 -5.83
C VAL A 173 -20.48 -7.36 -4.38
N VAL A 174 -19.37 -7.87 -3.87
CA VAL A 174 -18.84 -7.51 -2.56
C VAL A 174 -17.57 -6.70 -2.75
N LEU A 175 -17.50 -5.52 -2.13
CA LEU A 175 -16.27 -4.78 -1.95
C LEU A 175 -15.72 -5.12 -0.56
N ALA A 176 -14.46 -5.51 -0.47
CA ALA A 176 -13.82 -5.78 0.81
C ALA A 176 -12.36 -5.32 0.81
N HIS A 177 -11.87 -4.93 1.99
CA HIS A 177 -10.49 -4.54 2.19
C HIS A 177 -9.87 -5.45 3.25
N ALA A 178 -9.12 -6.46 2.81
CA ALA A 178 -8.59 -7.53 3.67
C ALA A 178 -7.41 -8.23 3.00
N PHE A 179 -6.60 -8.95 3.78
CA PHE A 179 -5.60 -9.86 3.25
C PHE A 179 -6.18 -11.26 3.04
N VAL A 180 -6.15 -11.76 1.81
CA VAL A 180 -6.73 -13.04 1.39
C VAL A 180 -5.63 -14.00 0.96
N THR A 181 -5.67 -15.22 1.49
CA THR A 181 -4.70 -16.27 1.21
C THR A 181 -4.54 -16.51 -0.30
N GLY A 182 -3.29 -16.59 -0.75
CA GLY A 182 -2.94 -16.70 -2.17
C GLY A 182 -2.62 -15.37 -2.84
N GLY A 183 -2.82 -14.24 -2.16
CA GLY A 183 -2.32 -12.93 -2.58
C GLY A 183 -0.85 -12.71 -2.21
N GLU A 184 -0.12 -12.05 -3.10
CA GLU A 184 1.27 -11.61 -2.94
C GLU A 184 1.29 -10.16 -2.45
N ALA A 185 1.99 -9.91 -1.34
CA ALA A 185 2.15 -8.58 -0.75
C ALA A 185 3.41 -7.88 -1.26
N SER A 186 3.45 -6.55 -1.10
CA SER A 186 4.63 -5.73 -1.30
C SER A 186 5.05 -5.05 0.02
N ASP A 187 6.10 -4.23 0.00
CA ASP A 187 6.58 -3.53 1.21
C ASP A 187 5.77 -2.25 1.52
N SER A 188 4.83 -1.88 0.66
CA SER A 188 4.08 -0.62 0.78
C SER A 188 2.77 -0.75 1.56
N GLU A 189 2.27 -1.98 1.71
CA GLU A 189 1.10 -2.36 2.50
C GLU A 189 1.43 -2.30 4.00
N ARG A 190 0.42 -2.00 4.82
CA ARG A 190 0.56 -2.16 6.29
C ARG A 190 0.43 -3.62 6.68
N ASP A 191 1.31 -4.06 7.56
CA ASP A 191 1.13 -5.32 8.27
C ASP A 191 -0.12 -5.24 9.17
N ILE A 192 -1.16 -5.99 8.81
CA ILE A 192 -2.44 -6.06 9.54
C ILE A 192 -2.52 -7.29 10.45
N THR A 193 -1.40 -7.97 10.72
CA THR A 193 -1.39 -9.18 11.53
C THR A 193 -1.80 -8.91 12.98
N VAL A 194 -2.91 -9.52 13.39
CA VAL A 194 -3.37 -9.52 14.79
C VAL A 194 -3.26 -10.94 15.33
N GLY A 195 -2.37 -11.18 16.29
CA GLY A 195 -2.33 -12.45 17.03
C GLY A 195 -1.86 -13.69 16.23
N GLY A 196 -1.27 -13.52 15.04
CA GLY A 196 -0.49 -14.56 14.35
C GLY A 196 -0.97 -14.96 12.95
N VAL A 197 -2.21 -14.70 12.55
CA VAL A 197 -2.67 -14.94 11.16
C VAL A 197 -3.55 -13.78 10.70
N ALA A 198 -3.06 -13.02 9.71
CA ALA A 198 -3.79 -11.93 9.09
C ALA A 198 -4.64 -12.38 7.88
N ALA A 199 -4.36 -13.57 7.35
CA ALA A 199 -4.89 -14.04 6.08
C ALA A 199 -6.28 -14.67 6.23
N VAL A 200 -7.18 -14.32 5.31
CA VAL A 200 -8.52 -14.88 5.19
C VAL A 200 -8.58 -15.84 4.00
N PRO A 201 -9.12 -17.06 4.13
CA PRO A 201 -9.31 -17.94 2.97
C PRO A 201 -10.32 -17.35 1.98
N SER A 202 -10.06 -17.50 0.68
CA SER A 202 -10.94 -16.95 -0.37
C SER A 202 -12.37 -17.50 -0.33
N GLY A 203 -12.57 -18.70 0.22
CA GLY A 203 -13.90 -19.33 0.38
C GLY A 203 -14.85 -18.57 1.31
N VAL A 204 -14.35 -17.59 2.10
CA VAL A 204 -15.22 -16.68 2.87
C VAL A 204 -16.18 -15.91 1.95
N PHE A 205 -15.74 -15.63 0.71
CA PHE A 205 -16.52 -14.95 -0.32
C PHE A 205 -17.43 -15.89 -1.14
N ASP A 206 -17.56 -17.17 -0.77
CA ASP A 206 -18.47 -18.07 -1.47
C ASP A 206 -19.93 -17.60 -1.33
N GLY A 207 -20.68 -17.73 -2.43
CA GLY A 207 -22.10 -17.35 -2.51
C GLY A 207 -22.36 -15.97 -3.12
N VAL A 208 -21.32 -15.23 -3.54
CA VAL A 208 -21.46 -14.00 -4.34
C VAL A 208 -20.84 -14.14 -5.72
N ASP A 209 -21.27 -13.30 -6.67
CA ASP A 209 -20.84 -13.42 -8.06
C ASP A 209 -19.46 -12.78 -8.31
N TYR A 210 -19.15 -11.68 -7.62
CA TYR A 210 -17.86 -11.00 -7.71
C TYR A 210 -17.42 -10.41 -6.36
N ALA A 211 -16.15 -10.59 -6.00
CA ALA A 211 -15.51 -9.95 -4.84
C ALA A 211 -14.36 -9.05 -5.32
N ALA A 212 -14.57 -7.74 -5.15
CA ALA A 212 -13.66 -6.66 -5.47
C ALA A 212 -12.79 -6.35 -4.24
N LEU A 213 -11.55 -6.84 -4.21
CA LEU A 213 -10.64 -6.66 -3.08
C LEU A 213 -9.69 -5.46 -3.27
N GLY A 214 -9.45 -4.74 -2.18
CA GLY A 214 -8.28 -3.88 -1.98
C GLY A 214 -7.44 -4.38 -0.81
N HIS A 215 -6.36 -3.64 -0.47
CA HIS A 215 -5.31 -3.90 0.53
C HIS A 215 -3.97 -4.28 -0.11
N LEU A 216 -3.96 -5.23 -1.05
CA LEU A 216 -2.75 -5.61 -1.77
C LEU A 216 -2.55 -4.73 -2.99
N HIS A 217 -1.32 -4.23 -3.19
CA HIS A 217 -1.02 -3.23 -4.21
C HIS A 217 -0.69 -3.80 -5.59
N GLY A 218 -0.49 -5.11 -5.69
CA GLY A 218 -0.40 -5.82 -6.95
C GLY A 218 -1.79 -6.19 -7.49
N CYS A 219 -2.04 -5.94 -8.77
CA CYS A 219 -3.24 -6.40 -9.45
C CYS A 219 -3.21 -7.92 -9.65
N GLN A 220 -4.10 -8.63 -8.97
CA GLN A 220 -4.02 -10.09 -8.82
C GLN A 220 -5.36 -10.78 -8.98
N THR A 221 -5.31 -12.00 -9.51
CA THR A 221 -6.47 -12.90 -9.60
C THR A 221 -6.29 -14.00 -8.57
N ILE A 222 -7.12 -14.01 -7.51
CA ILE A 222 -7.11 -15.08 -6.50
C ILE A 222 -7.96 -16.24 -7.01
N THR A 223 -9.16 -15.93 -7.50
CA THR A 223 -10.02 -16.84 -8.26
C THR A 223 -10.64 -16.06 -9.43
N GLU A 224 -11.42 -16.73 -10.28
CA GLU A 224 -12.15 -16.04 -11.36
C GLU A 224 -13.04 -14.90 -10.84
N ARG A 225 -13.58 -15.05 -9.62
CA ARG A 225 -14.52 -14.13 -8.96
C ARG A 225 -13.90 -13.24 -7.89
N VAL A 226 -12.73 -13.58 -7.36
CA VAL A 226 -12.07 -12.85 -6.25
C VAL A 226 -10.77 -12.24 -6.77
N ARG A 227 -10.69 -10.91 -6.80
CA ARG A 227 -9.56 -10.19 -7.42
C ARG A 227 -9.13 -9.00 -6.60
N TYR A 228 -7.82 -8.73 -6.56
CA TYR A 228 -7.28 -7.45 -6.12
C TYR A 228 -7.09 -6.55 -7.34
N SER A 229 -7.56 -5.31 -7.27
CA SER A 229 -7.25 -4.33 -8.32
C SER A 229 -5.83 -3.77 -8.22
N GLY A 230 -5.27 -3.74 -7.01
CA GLY A 230 -3.98 -3.13 -6.76
C GLY A 230 -4.06 -1.61 -6.67
N SER A 231 -2.97 -1.00 -6.20
CA SER A 231 -2.85 0.45 -6.22
C SER A 231 -2.63 0.94 -7.66
N PRO A 232 -3.19 2.09 -8.03
CA PRO A 232 -3.08 2.63 -9.39
C PRO A 232 -1.69 3.21 -9.69
N LEU A 233 -0.89 3.46 -8.65
CA LEU A 233 0.47 4.01 -8.72
C LEU A 233 1.41 3.17 -7.86
N PRO A 234 2.73 3.15 -8.14
CA PRO A 234 3.70 2.49 -7.27
C PRO A 234 3.98 3.31 -6.02
N TYR A 235 4.12 2.62 -4.89
CA TYR A 235 4.41 3.21 -3.58
C TYR A 235 5.58 2.54 -2.83
N SER A 236 6.15 1.48 -3.40
CA SER A 236 7.39 0.81 -3.00
C SER A 236 8.17 0.33 -4.24
N PHE A 237 9.50 0.23 -4.11
CA PHE A 237 10.35 -0.41 -5.11
C PHE A 237 10.11 -1.92 -5.23
N SER A 238 9.57 -2.58 -4.21
CA SER A 238 9.13 -3.99 -4.30
C SER A 238 8.06 -4.21 -5.38
N GLU A 239 7.40 -3.16 -5.84
CA GLU A 239 6.36 -3.19 -6.87
C GLU A 239 6.91 -2.98 -8.29
N ALA A 240 8.23 -3.08 -8.49
CA ALA A 240 8.87 -2.81 -9.78
C ALA A 240 8.37 -3.70 -10.92
N ASP A 241 7.95 -4.93 -10.60
CA ASP A 241 7.40 -5.89 -11.56
C ASP A 241 5.86 -5.79 -11.66
N HIS A 242 5.22 -4.91 -10.88
CA HIS A 242 3.76 -4.75 -10.92
C HIS A 242 3.35 -3.90 -12.12
N ARG A 243 2.44 -4.46 -12.93
CA ARG A 243 1.66 -3.67 -13.89
C ARG A 243 0.55 -2.94 -13.14
N LYS A 244 0.58 -1.61 -13.16
CA LYS A 244 -0.43 -0.77 -12.50
C LYS A 244 -1.68 -0.67 -13.36
N THR A 245 -2.79 -1.17 -12.85
CA THR A 245 -4.01 -1.35 -13.64
C THR A 245 -5.27 -1.22 -12.79
N MET A 246 -6.41 -1.05 -13.46
CA MET A 246 -7.74 -1.31 -12.91
C MET A 246 -8.34 -2.55 -13.58
N TRP A 247 -9.38 -3.14 -12.98
CA TRP A 247 -10.17 -4.18 -13.63
C TRP A 247 -11.40 -3.60 -14.31
N LEU A 248 -11.56 -3.85 -15.61
CA LEU A 248 -12.85 -3.77 -16.27
C LEU A 248 -13.51 -5.14 -16.21
N VAL A 249 -14.67 -5.22 -15.57
CA VAL A 249 -15.34 -6.48 -15.24
C VAL A 249 -16.73 -6.49 -15.85
N ASP A 250 -17.04 -7.48 -16.67
CA ASP A 250 -18.39 -7.71 -17.16
C ASP A 250 -19.04 -8.86 -16.39
N LEU A 251 -20.18 -8.54 -15.77
CA LEU A 251 -21.06 -9.47 -15.07
C LEU A 251 -22.31 -9.72 -15.93
N ASP A 252 -22.51 -10.96 -16.37
CA ASP A 252 -23.63 -11.31 -17.25
C ASP A 252 -24.96 -11.50 -16.49
N ALA A 253 -25.98 -12.07 -17.16
CA ALA A 253 -27.30 -12.29 -16.57
C ALA A 253 -27.30 -13.43 -15.53
N GLU A 254 -26.37 -14.38 -15.66
CA GLU A 254 -26.23 -15.56 -14.81
C GLU A 254 -25.21 -15.37 -13.67
N GLY A 255 -24.53 -14.23 -13.63
CA GLY A 255 -23.49 -13.93 -12.63
C GLY A 255 -22.11 -14.50 -12.99
N ALA A 256 -21.88 -14.83 -14.26
CA ALA A 256 -20.54 -15.16 -14.74
C ALA A 256 -19.72 -13.88 -14.93
N VAL A 257 -18.43 -13.99 -14.63
CA VAL A 257 -17.49 -12.87 -14.61
C VAL A 257 -16.49 -13.02 -15.75
N THR A 258 -16.36 -11.98 -16.57
CA THR A 258 -15.20 -11.79 -17.44
C THR A 258 -14.49 -10.51 -17.04
N ALA A 259 -13.15 -10.50 -17.10
CA ALA A 259 -12.37 -9.38 -16.59
C ALA A 259 -11.14 -9.12 -17.46
N GLU A 260 -10.90 -7.84 -17.75
CA GLU A 260 -9.71 -7.35 -18.44
C GLU A 260 -9.03 -6.24 -17.64
N ARG A 261 -7.72 -6.08 -17.85
CA ARG A 261 -6.92 -5.06 -17.16
C ARG A 261 -6.77 -3.82 -18.04
N VAL A 262 -7.07 -2.65 -17.46
CA VAL A 262 -6.83 -1.34 -18.07
C VAL A 262 -5.61 -0.71 -17.39
N ASP A 263 -4.62 -0.27 -18.16
CA ASP A 263 -3.40 0.33 -17.62
C ASP A 263 -3.64 1.70 -17.00
N CYS A 264 -3.07 1.91 -15.81
CA CYS A 264 -3.05 3.22 -15.17
C CYS A 264 -1.84 4.03 -15.66
N PRO A 265 -1.96 5.37 -15.76
CA PRO A 265 -0.82 6.22 -16.06
C PRO A 265 0.17 6.21 -14.90
N VAL A 266 1.38 5.71 -15.14
CA VAL A 266 2.49 5.78 -14.19
C VAL A 266 3.50 6.79 -14.71
N PRO A 267 3.87 7.82 -13.94
CA PRO A 267 4.71 8.92 -14.43
C PRO A 267 6.12 8.45 -14.81
N ARG A 268 6.67 7.45 -14.10
CA ARG A 268 7.99 6.85 -14.35
C ARG A 268 7.97 5.38 -14.00
N ALA A 269 8.63 4.56 -14.81
CA ALA A 269 8.87 3.16 -14.46
C ALA A 269 9.74 3.06 -13.21
N LEU A 270 9.61 1.96 -12.47
CA LEU A 270 10.53 1.62 -11.40
C LEU A 270 11.70 0.81 -11.94
N ALA A 271 12.88 1.01 -11.37
CA ALA A 271 14.05 0.20 -11.65
C ALA A 271 14.80 -0.12 -10.36
N ARG A 272 15.06 -1.40 -10.14
CA ARG A 272 15.94 -1.88 -9.06
C ARG A 272 17.24 -2.30 -9.70
N LEU A 273 18.29 -1.52 -9.45
CA LEU A 273 19.62 -1.76 -9.99
C LEU A 273 20.49 -2.36 -8.90
N ARG A 274 21.30 -3.35 -9.23
CA ARG A 274 22.23 -3.98 -8.29
C ARG A 274 23.57 -4.25 -8.95
N GLY A 275 24.65 -3.90 -8.27
CA GLY A 275 26.02 -4.06 -8.75
C GLY A 275 26.97 -3.11 -8.05
N THR A 276 28.24 -3.11 -8.43
CA THR A 276 29.17 -2.09 -7.95
C THR A 276 28.85 -0.74 -8.59
N LEU A 277 29.24 0.36 -7.94
CA LEU A 277 28.98 1.70 -8.48
C LEU A 277 29.53 1.89 -9.90
N GLU A 278 30.75 1.41 -10.16
CA GLU A 278 31.36 1.56 -11.49
C GLU A 278 30.62 0.74 -12.56
N GLU A 279 30.15 -0.47 -12.23
CA GLU A 279 29.34 -1.27 -13.15
C GLU A 279 28.02 -0.57 -13.47
N LEU A 280 27.32 -0.08 -12.44
CA LEU A 280 26.05 0.63 -12.62
C LEU A 280 26.20 1.91 -13.47
N LEU A 281 27.36 2.58 -13.39
CA LEU A 281 27.64 3.79 -14.19
C LEU A 281 28.14 3.50 -15.61
N ALA A 282 28.78 2.35 -15.83
CA ALA A 282 29.38 2.01 -17.12
C ALA A 282 28.49 1.13 -18.01
N ASP A 283 27.59 0.32 -17.45
CA ASP A 283 26.82 -0.68 -18.23
C ASP A 283 25.85 0.01 -19.22
N PRO A 284 26.06 -0.10 -20.54
CA PRO A 284 25.16 0.51 -21.52
C PRO A 284 23.76 -0.10 -21.52
N GLY A 285 23.59 -1.34 -21.03
CA GLY A 285 22.29 -2.00 -20.89
C GLY A 285 21.34 -1.30 -19.93
N LEU A 286 21.88 -0.47 -19.01
CA LEU A 286 21.10 0.30 -18.04
C LEU A 286 20.58 1.63 -18.57
N ALA A 287 20.93 2.04 -19.79
CA ALA A 287 20.48 3.32 -20.38
C ALA A 287 18.95 3.45 -20.42
N ARG A 288 18.22 2.32 -20.52
CA ARG A 288 16.74 2.30 -20.48
C ARG A 288 16.13 2.74 -19.13
N HIS A 289 16.94 2.81 -18.07
CA HIS A 289 16.51 3.18 -16.72
C HIS A 289 16.88 4.61 -16.32
N GLU A 290 17.49 5.41 -17.23
CA GLU A 290 17.92 6.78 -16.93
C GLU A 290 16.75 7.70 -16.52
N GLU A 291 15.57 7.49 -17.11
CA GLU A 291 14.34 8.22 -16.78
C GLU A 291 13.46 7.52 -15.73
N ALA A 292 13.86 6.35 -15.23
CA ALA A 292 13.11 5.58 -14.24
C ALA A 292 13.32 6.13 -12.82
N TRP A 293 12.37 5.90 -11.92
CA TRP A 293 12.69 5.97 -10.50
C TRP A 293 13.59 4.79 -10.15
N VAL A 294 14.77 5.10 -9.60
CA VAL A 294 15.81 4.09 -9.35
C VAL A 294 15.99 3.85 -7.84
N GLU A 295 15.99 2.58 -7.46
CA GLU A 295 16.64 2.07 -6.26
C GLU A 295 17.94 1.39 -6.67
N ALA A 296 19.07 1.91 -6.20
CA ALA A 296 20.38 1.32 -6.46
C ALA A 296 20.85 0.55 -5.22
N THR A 297 21.14 -0.74 -5.37
CA THR A 297 21.81 -1.57 -4.36
C THR A 297 23.27 -1.75 -4.73
N LEU A 298 24.16 -1.10 -3.98
CA LEU A 298 25.59 -1.16 -4.20
C LEU A 298 26.20 -2.38 -3.52
N THR A 299 26.93 -3.17 -4.29
CA THR A 299 27.62 -4.39 -3.81
C THR A 299 29.11 -4.19 -3.56
N ASP A 300 29.62 -2.97 -3.74
CA ASP A 300 31.02 -2.63 -3.47
C ASP A 300 31.45 -3.09 -2.07
N ALA A 301 32.62 -3.71 -1.96
CA ALA A 301 33.14 -4.20 -0.67
C ALA A 301 33.26 -3.08 0.39
N VAL A 302 33.57 -1.86 -0.07
CA VAL A 302 33.62 -0.64 0.74
C VAL A 302 32.70 0.37 0.09
N ARG A 303 31.96 1.13 0.91
CA ARG A 303 31.05 2.16 0.42
C ARG A 303 31.83 3.18 -0.43
N PRO A 304 31.48 3.37 -1.71
CA PRO A 304 32.15 4.34 -2.56
C PRO A 304 31.97 5.78 -2.07
N ALA A 305 32.82 6.70 -2.54
CA ALA A 305 32.66 8.13 -2.28
C ALA A 305 31.51 8.71 -3.11
N ASP A 306 30.68 9.54 -2.47
CA ASP A 306 29.54 10.27 -3.06
C ASP A 306 28.65 9.44 -4.01
N PRO A 307 28.27 8.20 -3.65
CA PRO A 307 27.63 7.27 -4.56
C PRO A 307 26.30 7.80 -5.10
N MET A 308 25.55 8.48 -4.24
CA MET A 308 24.27 9.08 -4.60
C MET A 308 24.42 10.19 -5.64
N ALA A 309 25.42 11.06 -5.49
CA ALA A 309 25.67 12.15 -6.44
C ALA A 309 26.06 11.59 -7.80
N ARG A 310 27.01 10.63 -7.82
CA ARG A 310 27.48 9.97 -9.03
C ARG A 310 26.36 9.19 -9.74
N LEU A 311 25.53 8.44 -9.00
CA LEU A 311 24.36 7.78 -9.56
C LEU A 311 23.36 8.78 -10.15
N THR A 312 23.15 9.93 -9.51
CA THR A 312 22.21 10.95 -9.99
C THR A 312 22.68 11.63 -11.28
N GLU A 313 23.99 11.68 -11.54
CA GLU A 313 24.51 12.18 -12.83
C GLU A 313 24.03 11.33 -14.02
N ARG A 314 23.93 9.99 -13.83
CA ARG A 314 23.46 9.06 -14.87
C ARG A 314 21.97 8.76 -14.79
N PHE A 315 21.45 8.60 -13.58
CA PHE A 315 20.06 8.28 -13.26
C PHE A 315 19.47 9.41 -12.41
N PRO A 316 19.03 10.53 -13.03
CA PRO A 316 18.59 11.75 -12.33
C PRO A 316 17.47 11.54 -11.31
N HIS A 317 16.76 10.42 -11.40
CA HIS A 317 15.62 10.05 -10.58
C HIS A 317 15.92 8.91 -9.61
N THR A 318 17.18 8.75 -9.21
CA THR A 318 17.54 7.80 -8.13
C THR A 318 16.98 8.30 -6.79
N LEU A 319 16.11 7.50 -6.18
CA LEU A 319 15.38 7.85 -4.95
C LEU A 319 15.87 7.10 -3.72
N SER A 320 16.43 5.91 -3.93
CA SER A 320 16.86 5.00 -2.87
C SER A 320 18.26 4.48 -3.17
N LEU A 321 19.10 4.41 -2.12
CA LEU A 321 20.43 3.83 -2.16
C LEU A 321 20.54 2.82 -1.03
N VAL A 322 20.73 1.56 -1.39
CA VAL A 322 20.99 0.45 -0.47
C VAL A 322 22.45 0.05 -0.61
N PHE A 323 23.10 -0.29 0.51
CA PHE A 323 24.47 -0.77 0.52
C PHE A 323 24.49 -2.20 1.06
N ASP A 324 24.81 -3.16 0.20
CA ASP A 324 24.79 -4.59 0.47
C ASP A 324 26.08 -5.24 -0.06
N PRO A 325 27.22 -5.02 0.64
CA PRO A 325 28.55 -5.39 0.15
C PRO A 325 28.69 -6.89 -0.04
N GLU A 326 29.14 -7.33 -1.21
CA GLU A 326 29.48 -8.73 -1.43
C GLU A 326 30.75 -9.07 -0.65
N ARG A 327 30.63 -9.96 0.34
CA ARG A 327 31.74 -10.42 1.18
C ARG A 327 32.15 -11.85 0.80
N ALA A 328 33.45 -12.13 0.92
CA ALA A 328 33.96 -13.48 0.75
C ALA A 328 33.38 -14.42 1.82
N PRO A 329 33.18 -15.72 1.52
CA PRO A 329 32.61 -16.70 2.46
C PRO A 329 33.38 -16.84 3.79
N ASP A 330 34.65 -16.44 3.81
CA ASP A 330 35.55 -16.52 4.96
C ASP A 330 35.47 -15.31 5.92
N ASP A 331 34.58 -14.35 5.68
CA ASP A 331 34.33 -13.24 6.62
C ASP A 331 33.26 -13.67 7.63
N PRO A 332 33.63 -14.00 8.89
CA PRO A 332 32.70 -14.61 9.84
C PRO A 332 31.53 -13.68 10.14
N GLU A 333 30.31 -14.25 10.23
CA GLU A 333 29.12 -13.63 10.83
C GLU A 333 29.39 -13.27 12.30
N VAL A 334 30.13 -12.19 12.53
CA VAL A 334 30.21 -11.59 13.84
C VAL A 334 29.10 -10.54 13.85
N SER A 335 27.95 -10.90 14.42
CA SER A 335 26.87 -9.94 14.63
C SER A 335 27.45 -8.68 15.27
N TYR A 336 26.91 -7.52 14.91
CA TYR A 336 27.36 -6.22 15.42
C TYR A 336 27.54 -6.23 16.95
N ALA A 337 26.64 -6.92 17.66
CA ALA A 337 26.70 -7.11 19.11
C ALA A 337 27.94 -7.90 19.60
N LYS A 338 28.47 -8.82 18.80
CA LYS A 338 29.65 -9.64 19.13
C LYS A 338 30.98 -8.95 18.74
N ARG A 339 30.95 -7.98 17.80
CA ARG A 339 32.09 -7.07 17.52
C ARG A 339 32.28 -5.99 18.59
N LEU A 340 31.20 -5.63 19.30
CA LEU A 340 31.19 -4.64 20.39
C LEU A 340 31.55 -5.21 21.76
N ALA A 341 31.49 -6.53 21.94
CA ALA A 341 31.73 -7.18 23.22
C ALA A 341 33.19 -7.03 23.67
N GLY A 342 33.40 -6.41 24.84
CA GLY A 342 34.73 -6.22 25.44
C GLY A 342 35.50 -4.99 24.94
N ARG A 343 34.88 -4.15 24.12
CA ARG A 343 35.45 -2.87 23.66
C ARG A 343 34.90 -1.71 24.48
N SER A 344 35.75 -0.73 24.74
CA SER A 344 35.34 0.51 25.40
C SER A 344 34.60 1.43 24.41
N ASP A 345 33.74 2.30 24.95
CA ASP A 345 32.99 3.28 24.14
C ASP A 345 33.92 4.16 23.28
N GLN A 346 35.11 4.45 23.81
CA GLN A 346 36.14 5.20 23.10
C GLN A 346 36.66 4.43 21.88
N GLU A 347 37.04 3.15 22.03
CA GLU A 347 37.50 2.33 20.90
C GLU A 347 36.43 2.20 19.82
N ILE A 348 35.16 2.07 20.21
CA ILE A 348 34.02 2.00 19.30
C ILE A 348 33.88 3.31 18.50
N ALA A 349 34.07 4.46 19.15
CA ALA A 349 34.03 5.76 18.47
C ALA A 349 35.24 5.97 17.54
N GLU A 350 36.43 5.54 17.95
CA GLU A 350 37.63 5.63 17.12
C GLU A 350 37.52 4.74 15.86
N ASP A 351 36.95 3.54 16.00
CA ASP A 351 36.67 2.69 14.84
C ASP A 351 35.57 3.26 13.95
N PHE A 352 34.57 3.93 14.52
CA PHE A 352 33.57 4.62 13.72
C PHE A 352 34.21 5.74 12.89
N VAL A 353 35.12 6.50 13.47
CA VAL A 353 35.91 7.50 12.73
C VAL A 353 36.74 6.82 11.62
N ALA A 354 37.41 5.71 11.94
CA ALA A 354 38.17 4.92 10.97
C ALA A 354 37.28 4.36 9.84
N HIS A 355 36.07 3.90 10.19
CA HIS A 355 35.10 3.35 9.25
C HIS A 355 34.54 4.42 8.31
N VAL A 356 34.25 5.61 8.83
CA VAL A 356 33.67 6.71 8.05
C VAL A 356 34.71 7.41 7.17
N ARG A 357 35.96 7.55 7.65
CA ARG A 357 37.02 8.31 6.96
C ARG A 357 38.04 7.44 6.22
N GLY A 358 38.02 6.13 6.45
CA GLY A 358 39.03 5.19 5.94
C GLY A 358 40.40 5.28 6.65
N ALA A 359 40.53 6.16 7.64
CA ALA A 359 41.72 6.31 8.50
C ALA A 359 41.27 6.68 9.92
N GLY A 360 41.95 6.14 10.92
CA GLY A 360 41.64 6.39 12.33
C GLY A 360 41.86 7.84 12.76
N PRO A 361 41.30 8.25 13.91
CA PRO A 361 41.47 9.61 14.43
C PRO A 361 42.93 9.90 14.74
N ASP A 362 43.37 11.13 14.49
CA ASP A 362 44.69 11.60 14.89
C ASP A 362 44.77 11.87 16.41
N MET A 363 45.96 12.24 16.91
CA MET A 363 46.19 12.43 18.35
C MET A 363 45.32 13.53 18.97
N ASP A 364 44.98 14.56 18.20
CA ASP A 364 44.16 15.66 18.68
C ASP A 364 42.68 15.23 18.71
N GLU A 365 42.23 14.52 17.68
CA GLU A 365 40.88 13.93 17.59
C GLU A 365 40.63 12.86 18.66
N GLN A 366 41.62 12.01 18.95
CA GLN A 366 41.56 11.05 20.06
C GLN A 366 41.43 11.76 21.41
N GLY A 367 42.12 12.91 21.57
CA GLY A 367 41.99 13.76 22.75
C GLY A 367 40.55 14.28 22.93
N VAL A 368 39.96 14.81 21.87
CA VAL A 368 38.58 15.32 21.89
C VAL A 368 37.56 14.22 22.21
N LEU A 369 37.71 13.03 21.61
CA LEU A 369 36.83 11.89 21.88
C LEU A 369 36.92 11.44 23.34
N ARG A 370 38.14 11.33 23.88
CA ARG A 370 38.35 10.96 25.27
C ARG A 370 37.71 11.96 26.24
N ASP A 371 37.94 13.25 26.01
CA ASP A 371 37.40 14.30 26.88
C ASP A 371 35.85 14.31 26.86
N ALA A 372 35.24 14.03 25.71
CA ALA A 372 33.79 13.91 25.58
C ALA A 372 33.22 12.73 26.40
N PHE A 373 33.86 11.55 26.35
CA PHE A 373 33.43 10.40 27.13
C PHE A 373 33.66 10.58 28.63
N ASP A 374 34.78 11.19 29.03
CA ASP A 374 35.06 11.50 30.43
C ASP A 374 34.05 12.48 31.01
N ALA A 375 33.62 13.48 30.22
CA ALA A 375 32.56 14.42 30.62
C ALA A 375 31.22 13.73 30.84
N VAL A 376 30.83 12.79 29.95
CA VAL A 376 29.58 12.02 30.10
C VAL A 376 29.64 11.10 31.32
N ARG A 377 30.76 10.40 31.54
CA ARG A 377 30.94 9.53 32.72
C ARG A 377 30.90 10.31 34.03
N ALA A 378 31.49 11.50 34.06
CA ALA A 378 31.43 12.38 35.22
C ALA A 378 29.99 12.85 35.51
N ASP A 379 29.22 13.20 34.48
CA ASP A 379 27.82 13.61 34.62
C ASP A 379 26.91 12.45 35.08
N GLU A 380 27.13 11.24 34.56
CA GLU A 380 26.41 10.03 35.01
C GLU A 380 26.73 9.68 36.47
N ALA A 381 28.00 9.72 36.88
CA ALA A 381 28.39 9.48 38.26
C ALA A 381 27.78 10.50 39.24
N VAL A 382 27.70 11.78 38.84
CA VAL A 382 27.04 12.82 39.64
C VAL A 382 25.54 12.57 39.77
N LYS A 383 24.87 12.13 38.70
CA LYS A 383 23.44 11.80 38.70
C LYS A 383 23.11 10.55 39.50
N GLU A 384 24.01 9.58 39.53
CA GLU A 384 23.83 8.33 40.28
C GLU A 384 24.03 8.52 41.79
N VAL A 385 24.95 9.41 42.20
CA VAL A 385 25.15 9.80 43.61
C VAL A 385 24.02 10.71 44.14
N ALA A 386 23.31 11.42 43.25
CA ALA A 386 22.19 12.28 43.59
C ALA A 386 20.82 11.55 43.70
N ARG A 387 20.80 10.24 43.43
CA ARG A 387 19.61 9.38 43.44
C ARG A 387 19.63 8.45 44.66
#